data_AF-A0A4U1BYC8-F1
#
_entry.id   AF-A0A4U1BYC8-F1
#
_cell.length_a   1.000
_cell.length_b   1.000
_cell.length_c   1.000
_cell.angle_alpha   90.00
_cell.angle_beta   90.00
_cell.angle_gamma   90.00
#
_symmetry.space_group_name_H-M   'P 1'
#
loop_
_entity.id
_entity.type
_entity.pdbx_description
1 polymer ?
#
loop_
_entity_poly.entity_id
_entity_poly.type
_entity_poly.pdbx_seq_one_letter_code
_entity_poly.pdbx_strand_id
1 'polypeptide(L)'
;MNRKIFTVTVLIIGFSLNSFAQLGKLKGLVGKKDTTKTEETTADKPKKEGGGFGAGLMNKVVGKMAKAAFAVGGGAMGMVGNTDDLTSVTLTPGLMTNLHPLAVQEIGQDFFGGWEPGGSIYTMMFTSKTGWKATKINGSVKVDGVLANYVTMGVYSSFSKNKEPRKVEIVSDKGQNSSFTINPPTHKIKLLSVNGQSSNATLDLNKDVVLEFEDMPEDTKTPILVQLTGSQIGIKTFYAVGYFAPKKKIVIPPAMFRNMAGAAEANIAFNGCYLQVSRSKNESAVNVTGIYPEVKYGAMVTDGMFINVTTKPAFNKGIESKGKEGSTEYVVNKSSAINSPNFGSMKTLGIMGFAAKGSTSFYDQKTKYVMGGGYETTTKIASFPQFPTEVWDDVLNQLYGKITNALITEFGVKLVDVDKITNSVAYKAATPYDTPEENTHDEFFVTYKNTKSLNGIRPIAESLAANTTEHKVMQETGVNSLLKLILNFKLNFEGSSAYMTTTVNFELLAPVLGDTYQTHYLKGSLNGAKYDLQKNKKVSPADLANNVLNINSLTAAFTKALQDIKAKEKSNPDYDTEWATMNN
;
A
#
# COMPACT_ATOMS: atom_id res chain seq x y z
N MET A 1 5.62 11.27 19.81
CA MET A 1 5.50 10.97 18.37
C MET A 1 6.09 9.60 18.09
N ASN A 2 5.28 8.56 17.86
CA ASN A 2 5.74 7.18 17.64
C ASN A 2 5.79 6.90 16.14
N ARG A 3 6.98 6.80 15.54
CA ARG A 3 7.16 6.51 14.10
C ARG A 3 8.14 5.35 13.94
N LYS A 4 7.72 4.32 13.18
CA LYS A 4 8.35 3.01 13.07
C LYS A 4 8.71 2.69 11.62
N ILE A 5 9.96 2.29 11.34
CA ILE A 5 10.71 2.89 10.22
C ILE A 5 11.48 1.90 9.28
N PHE A 6 11.76 0.65 9.67
CA PHE A 6 12.70 -0.21 8.91
C PHE A 6 12.08 -1.18 7.89
N THR A 7 10.96 -1.83 8.23
CA THR A 7 10.24 -2.74 7.33
C THR A 7 9.77 -2.02 6.06
N VAL A 8 9.67 -0.69 6.14
CA VAL A 8 9.37 0.31 5.12
C VAL A 8 10.33 0.29 3.94
N THR A 9 11.64 0.20 4.18
CA THR A 9 12.62 0.25 3.08
C THR A 9 12.57 -1.04 2.27
N VAL A 10 12.51 -2.20 2.94
CA VAL A 10 12.37 -3.51 2.29
C VAL A 10 11.00 -3.66 1.59
N LEU A 11 9.92 -3.11 2.17
CA LEU A 11 8.59 -3.13 1.55
C LEU A 11 8.39 -2.09 0.45
N ILE A 12 8.96 -0.89 0.49
CA ILE A 12 8.91 0.04 -0.65
C ILE A 12 9.65 -0.58 -1.84
N ILE A 13 10.73 -1.33 -1.58
CA ILE A 13 11.41 -2.15 -2.59
C ILE A 13 10.49 -3.33 -3.02
N GLY A 14 9.81 -4.01 -2.10
CA GLY A 14 8.86 -5.10 -2.43
C GLY A 14 7.58 -4.66 -3.18
N PHE A 15 6.97 -3.53 -2.82
CA PHE A 15 5.81 -2.92 -3.47
C PHE A 15 6.18 -2.39 -4.86
N SER A 16 7.36 -1.80 -5.00
CA SER A 16 7.86 -1.33 -6.29
C SER A 16 8.27 -2.49 -7.23
N LEU A 17 8.55 -3.68 -6.68
CA LEU A 17 8.77 -4.90 -7.47
C LEU A 17 7.46 -5.59 -7.89
N ASN A 18 6.39 -5.53 -7.11
CA ASN A 18 5.05 -5.96 -7.53
C ASN A 18 4.50 -5.14 -8.71
N SER A 19 4.90 -3.87 -8.86
CA SER A 19 4.60 -3.08 -10.06
C SER A 19 5.31 -3.57 -11.35
N PHE A 20 6.34 -4.43 -11.28
CA PHE A 20 6.93 -5.02 -12.50
C PHE A 20 6.02 -6.07 -13.15
N ALA A 21 5.15 -6.75 -12.38
CA ALA A 21 4.08 -7.56 -12.96
C ALA A 21 3.08 -6.69 -13.77
N GLN A 22 2.96 -5.40 -13.43
CA GLN A 22 2.14 -4.43 -14.17
C GLN A 22 2.93 -3.73 -15.31
N LEU A 23 4.26 -3.65 -15.25
CA LEU A 23 5.10 -3.11 -16.34
C LEU A 23 5.08 -3.98 -17.61
N GLY A 24 4.61 -5.23 -17.55
CA GLY A 24 4.25 -6.01 -18.74
C GLY A 24 3.23 -5.30 -19.64
N LYS A 25 2.39 -4.42 -19.06
CA LYS A 25 1.43 -3.56 -19.79
C LYS A 25 2.06 -2.28 -20.37
N LEU A 26 3.29 -1.92 -19.96
CA LEU A 26 4.02 -0.75 -20.48
C LEU A 26 4.82 -1.04 -21.75
N LYS A 27 4.89 -2.30 -22.20
CA LYS A 27 5.53 -2.69 -23.48
C LYS A 27 4.91 -2.01 -24.72
N GLY A 28 3.76 -1.36 -24.61
CA GLY A 28 3.15 -0.58 -25.69
C GLY A 28 3.67 0.85 -25.85
N LEU A 29 4.47 1.37 -24.90
CA LEU A 29 4.89 2.79 -24.88
C LEU A 29 6.36 3.03 -25.24
N VAL A 30 7.17 1.98 -25.36
CA VAL A 30 8.55 2.10 -25.86
C VAL A 30 8.55 1.59 -27.31
N GLY A 31 8.71 2.51 -28.25
CA GLY A 31 8.66 2.24 -29.69
C GLY A 31 9.52 1.04 -30.09
N LYS A 32 9.03 0.27 -31.08
CA LYS A 32 9.77 -0.82 -31.73
C LYS A 32 11.15 -0.31 -32.16
N LYS A 33 12.20 -0.77 -31.47
CA LYS A 33 13.55 -0.81 -32.03
C LYS A 33 13.86 -2.25 -32.38
N ASP A 34 14.11 -2.48 -33.67
CA ASP A 34 14.50 -3.76 -34.25
C ASP A 34 15.67 -4.39 -33.50
N THR A 35 15.43 -5.58 -32.94
CA THR A 35 16.46 -6.48 -32.46
C THR A 35 16.87 -7.42 -33.58
N THR A 36 17.69 -6.91 -34.50
CA THR A 36 18.47 -7.73 -35.44
C THR A 36 19.82 -7.06 -35.63
N LYS A 37 20.74 -7.35 -34.69
CA LYS A 37 22.18 -7.40 -34.92
C LYS A 37 22.84 -8.08 -33.73
N THR A 38 23.02 -9.38 -33.89
CA THR A 38 23.92 -10.22 -33.10
C THR A 38 25.33 -9.90 -33.57
N GLU A 39 26.19 -9.39 -32.69
CA GLU A 39 27.64 -9.43 -32.93
C GLU A 39 28.21 -10.62 -32.14
N GLU A 40 28.73 -11.58 -32.91
CA GLU A 40 29.48 -12.72 -32.46
C GLU A 40 30.84 -12.29 -31.92
N THR A 41 31.27 -12.86 -30.80
CA THR A 41 32.69 -13.16 -30.57
C THR A 41 32.80 -14.55 -29.98
N THR A 42 33.42 -15.42 -30.77
CA THR A 42 33.80 -16.80 -30.49
C THR A 42 35.05 -16.87 -29.61
N ALA A 43 35.02 -17.71 -28.58
CA ALA A 43 36.18 -18.47 -28.09
C ALA A 43 35.72 -19.63 -27.20
N ASP A 44 36.08 -20.84 -27.61
CA ASP A 44 35.80 -22.14 -27.00
C ASP A 44 36.22 -22.29 -25.53
N LYS A 45 35.35 -22.93 -24.72
CA LYS A 45 35.68 -23.85 -23.61
C LYS A 45 34.42 -24.62 -23.14
N PRO A 46 34.59 -25.80 -22.51
CA PRO A 46 33.82 -27.02 -22.81
C PRO A 46 32.42 -27.09 -22.18
N LYS A 47 31.57 -27.90 -22.84
CA LYS A 47 30.24 -28.35 -22.42
C LYS A 47 30.19 -28.70 -20.91
N LYS A 48 29.41 -27.93 -20.15
CA LYS A 48 28.71 -28.42 -18.95
C LYS A 48 27.22 -28.44 -19.24
N GLU A 49 26.65 -29.62 -19.09
CA GLU A 49 25.23 -29.92 -19.21
C GLU A 49 24.40 -29.12 -18.19
N GLY A 50 23.20 -28.69 -18.60
CA GLY A 50 22.09 -28.39 -17.69
C GLY A 50 22.08 -27.02 -16.97
N GLY A 51 22.39 -25.91 -17.65
CA GLY A 51 22.29 -24.57 -17.08
C GLY A 51 20.98 -23.86 -17.42
N GLY A 52 19.90 -24.13 -16.68
CA GLY A 52 18.71 -23.27 -16.73
C GLY A 52 19.07 -21.84 -16.30
N PHE A 53 18.57 -20.82 -17.01
CA PHE A 53 18.69 -19.40 -16.63
C PHE A 53 18.26 -19.22 -15.16
N GLY A 54 19.24 -19.17 -14.24
CA GLY A 54 19.00 -19.21 -12.81
C GLY A 54 18.41 -17.91 -12.27
N ALA A 55 17.47 -18.00 -11.32
CA ALA A 55 16.81 -16.87 -10.66
C ALA A 55 17.79 -15.77 -10.19
N GLY A 56 18.98 -16.14 -9.72
CA GLY A 56 20.01 -15.17 -9.33
C GLY A 56 20.54 -14.27 -10.46
N LEU A 57 20.58 -14.73 -11.71
CA LEU A 57 20.96 -13.89 -12.85
C LEU A 57 19.82 -12.91 -13.19
N MET A 58 18.57 -13.40 -13.19
CA MET A 58 17.40 -12.56 -13.42
C MET A 58 17.21 -11.50 -12.33
N ASN A 59 17.44 -11.84 -11.05
CA ASN A 59 17.41 -10.88 -9.95
C ASN A 59 18.43 -9.75 -10.13
N LYS A 60 19.65 -10.05 -10.58
CA LYS A 60 20.66 -9.03 -10.86
C LYS A 60 20.24 -8.10 -11.99
N VAL A 61 19.72 -8.65 -13.09
CA VAL A 61 19.26 -7.86 -14.24
C VAL A 61 18.06 -7.01 -13.86
N VAL A 62 17.03 -7.61 -13.25
CA VAL A 62 15.83 -6.92 -12.80
C VAL A 62 16.16 -5.89 -11.74
N GLY A 63 17.02 -6.20 -10.76
CA GLY A 63 17.43 -5.26 -9.72
C GLY A 63 18.13 -4.02 -10.30
N LYS A 64 19.03 -4.20 -11.27
CA LYS A 64 19.67 -3.08 -12.00
C LYS A 64 18.67 -2.30 -12.84
N MET A 65 17.81 -2.99 -13.60
CA MET A 65 16.77 -2.35 -14.41
C MET A 65 15.77 -1.59 -13.54
N ALA A 66 15.41 -2.12 -12.37
CA ALA A 66 14.52 -1.48 -11.43
C ALA A 66 15.14 -0.20 -10.88
N LYS A 67 16.39 -0.25 -10.42
CA LYS A 67 17.12 0.96 -9.99
C LYS A 67 17.14 2.02 -11.09
N ALA A 68 17.41 1.64 -12.34
CA ALA A 68 17.45 2.55 -13.48
C ALA A 68 16.07 3.10 -13.85
N ALA A 69 15.05 2.24 -13.96
CA ALA A 69 13.68 2.62 -14.27
C ALA A 69 13.09 3.55 -13.21
N PHE A 70 13.39 3.32 -11.93
CA PHE A 70 12.97 4.22 -10.85
C PHE A 70 13.73 5.55 -10.87
N ALA A 71 15.04 5.54 -11.14
CA ALA A 71 15.78 6.79 -11.23
C ALA A 71 15.27 7.66 -12.40
N VAL A 72 15.05 7.07 -13.57
CA VAL A 72 14.61 7.79 -14.77
C VAL A 72 13.11 8.11 -14.74
N GLY A 73 12.27 7.10 -14.55
CA GLY A 73 10.81 7.25 -14.52
C GLY A 73 10.34 7.99 -13.27
N GLY A 74 10.92 7.71 -12.10
CA GLY A 74 10.62 8.44 -10.87
C GLY A 74 11.10 9.89 -10.93
N GLY A 75 12.23 10.17 -11.60
CA GLY A 75 12.67 11.53 -11.89
C GLY A 75 11.69 12.28 -12.79
N ALA A 76 11.25 11.66 -13.90
CA ALA A 76 10.27 12.24 -14.81
C ALA A 76 8.90 12.50 -14.15
N MET A 77 8.51 11.66 -13.19
CA MET A 77 7.26 11.79 -12.43
C MET A 77 7.40 12.66 -11.16
N GLY A 78 8.57 13.26 -10.90
CA GLY A 78 8.82 14.09 -9.72
C GLY A 78 8.87 13.33 -8.38
N MET A 79 8.87 11.99 -8.42
CA MET A 79 8.85 11.10 -7.24
C MET A 79 10.23 10.87 -6.62
N VAL A 80 11.29 11.25 -7.33
CA VAL A 80 12.67 11.22 -6.83
C VAL A 80 13.29 12.61 -6.98
N GLY A 81 14.10 13.03 -6.01
CA GLY A 81 14.93 14.20 -6.20
C GLY A 81 16.13 14.23 -5.28
N ASN A 82 16.79 15.38 -5.24
CA ASN A 82 17.94 15.63 -4.38
C ASN A 82 17.65 16.86 -3.50
N THR A 83 18.27 16.94 -2.33
CA THR A 83 18.23 18.13 -1.47
C THR A 83 19.55 18.27 -0.72
N ASP A 84 19.96 19.51 -0.49
CA ASP A 84 21.02 19.88 0.45
C ASP A 84 20.45 20.41 1.78
N ASP A 85 19.12 20.46 1.93
CA ASP A 85 18.45 20.93 3.13
C ASP A 85 17.79 19.77 3.88
N LEU A 86 18.45 19.32 4.95
CA LEU A 86 17.97 18.28 5.86
C LEU A 86 16.65 18.68 6.55
N THR A 87 16.32 19.97 6.66
CA THR A 87 15.06 20.39 7.27
C THR A 87 13.84 20.10 6.39
N SER A 88 14.05 19.92 5.07
CA SER A 88 13.00 19.62 4.09
C SER A 88 12.60 18.14 4.03
N VAL A 89 13.35 17.26 4.69
CA VAL A 89 13.16 15.80 4.61
C VAL A 89 12.90 15.16 5.97
N THR A 90 12.24 14.01 5.94
CA THR A 90 12.08 13.10 7.07
C THR A 90 13.10 11.98 6.93
N LEU A 91 13.92 11.81 7.96
CA LEU A 91 14.84 10.68 8.10
C LEU A 91 14.10 9.45 8.64
N THR A 92 14.37 8.30 8.04
CA THR A 92 13.76 7.00 8.34
C THR A 92 14.88 5.95 8.44
N PRO A 93 15.54 5.80 9.63
CA PRO A 93 16.60 4.82 9.89
C PRO A 93 16.10 3.41 10.25
N GLY A 94 16.86 2.39 9.89
CA GLY A 94 16.64 1.09 10.51
C GLY A 94 17.76 0.09 10.40
N LEU A 95 17.52 -1.04 11.04
CA LEU A 95 18.48 -2.08 11.32
C LEU A 95 17.85 -3.47 11.11
N MET A 96 18.45 -4.29 10.25
CA MET A 96 18.23 -5.75 10.26
C MET A 96 19.48 -6.41 10.79
N THR A 97 19.32 -7.45 11.60
CA THR A 97 20.42 -8.29 12.07
C THR A 97 20.15 -9.75 11.75
N ASN A 98 21.23 -10.53 11.70
CA ASN A 98 21.24 -11.94 11.30
C ASN A 98 20.74 -12.14 9.86
N LEU A 99 21.35 -11.41 8.92
CA LEU A 99 21.02 -11.47 7.50
C LEU A 99 21.12 -12.91 6.97
N HIS A 100 20.10 -13.36 6.25
CA HIS A 100 20.02 -14.73 5.73
C HIS A 100 21.12 -15.03 4.67
N PRO A 101 21.40 -16.33 4.38
CA PRO A 101 22.48 -16.72 3.46
C PRO A 101 22.33 -16.22 2.02
N LEU A 102 23.44 -15.98 1.32
CA LEU A 102 23.44 -15.61 -0.11
C LEU A 102 22.79 -16.68 -1.01
N ALA A 103 22.76 -17.94 -0.57
CA ALA A 103 22.09 -19.02 -1.28
C ALA A 103 20.57 -18.83 -1.38
N VAL A 104 19.98 -17.95 -0.55
CA VAL A 104 18.56 -17.61 -0.65
C VAL A 104 18.28 -16.91 -1.98
N GLN A 105 19.21 -16.11 -2.50
CA GLN A 105 19.08 -15.41 -3.78
C GLN A 105 17.77 -14.62 -3.88
N GLU A 106 17.39 -13.90 -2.82
CA GLU A 106 16.26 -12.98 -2.90
C GLU A 106 16.75 -11.62 -3.43
N ILE A 107 15.87 -10.91 -4.13
CA ILE A 107 16.21 -9.69 -4.89
C ILE A 107 16.82 -8.56 -4.05
N GLY A 108 16.51 -8.47 -2.76
CA GLY A 108 17.09 -7.52 -1.81
C GLY A 108 18.61 -7.66 -1.68
N GLN A 109 19.16 -8.88 -1.75
CA GLN A 109 20.60 -9.12 -1.69
C GLN A 109 21.36 -8.39 -2.82
N ASP A 110 20.81 -8.44 -4.04
CA ASP A 110 21.35 -7.74 -5.20
C ASP A 110 20.98 -6.24 -5.20
N PHE A 111 19.80 -5.91 -4.66
CA PHE A 111 19.31 -4.54 -4.61
C PHE A 111 20.17 -3.67 -3.68
N PHE A 112 20.49 -4.09 -2.46
CA PHE A 112 21.30 -3.25 -1.56
C PHE A 112 22.79 -3.25 -1.94
N GLY A 113 23.32 -4.40 -2.37
CA GLY A 113 24.74 -4.58 -2.70
C GLY A 113 25.63 -4.53 -1.45
N GLY A 114 26.42 -5.58 -1.22
CA GLY A 114 27.24 -5.72 0.00
C GLY A 114 26.62 -6.59 1.09
N TRP A 115 25.64 -7.42 0.75
CA TRP A 115 24.98 -8.33 1.69
C TRP A 115 25.96 -9.25 2.42
N GLU A 116 25.95 -9.20 3.76
CA GLU A 116 26.84 -9.99 4.62
C GLU A 116 26.04 -11.01 5.45
N PRO A 117 26.03 -12.31 5.10
CA PRO A 117 25.33 -13.33 5.88
C PRO A 117 25.73 -13.34 7.36
N GLY A 118 24.74 -13.45 8.24
CA GLY A 118 24.88 -13.39 9.70
C GLY A 118 25.23 -11.99 10.26
N GLY A 119 25.50 -11.02 9.38
CA GLY A 119 25.78 -9.63 9.74
C GLY A 119 24.50 -8.82 9.94
N SER A 120 24.65 -7.50 9.80
CA SER A 120 23.59 -6.51 9.93
C SER A 120 23.60 -5.54 8.76
N ILE A 121 22.43 -5.01 8.40
CA ILE A 121 22.28 -3.89 7.47
C ILE A 121 21.66 -2.69 8.21
N TYR A 122 22.26 -1.53 8.04
CA TYR A 122 21.78 -0.24 8.49
C TYR A 122 21.25 0.51 7.28
N THR A 123 20.00 0.96 7.28
CA THR A 123 19.42 1.72 6.17
C THR A 123 18.97 3.10 6.61
N MET A 124 19.35 4.13 5.86
CA MET A 124 18.87 5.50 6.07
C MET A 124 18.02 5.91 4.86
N MET A 125 16.72 6.06 5.06
CA MET A 125 15.82 6.55 4.01
C MET A 125 15.45 8.01 4.27
N PHE A 126 15.51 8.84 3.22
CA PHE A 126 15.10 10.23 3.28
C PHE A 126 13.92 10.46 2.33
N THR A 127 12.85 11.04 2.87
CA THR A 127 11.62 11.34 2.11
C THR A 127 11.23 12.79 2.33
N SER A 128 10.62 13.42 1.34
CA SER A 128 10.14 14.79 1.48
C SER A 128 9.11 14.87 2.61
N LYS A 129 9.14 15.95 3.40
CA LYS A 129 8.07 16.27 4.35
C LYS A 129 6.75 16.64 3.64
N THR A 130 6.83 17.01 2.36
CA THR A 130 5.69 17.38 1.53
C THR A 130 5.64 16.54 0.25
N GLY A 131 4.47 16.00 -0.07
CA GLY A 131 4.24 15.18 -1.26
C GLY A 131 4.97 13.84 -1.29
N TRP A 132 4.64 12.99 -2.27
CA TRP A 132 5.24 11.67 -2.43
C TRP A 132 6.57 11.76 -3.18
N LYS A 133 7.65 12.06 -2.45
CA LYS A 133 8.99 12.17 -3.02
C LYS A 133 10.05 11.54 -2.12
N ALA A 134 10.87 10.69 -2.71
CA ALA A 134 12.06 10.14 -2.08
C ALA A 134 13.29 11.00 -2.46
N THR A 135 14.14 11.31 -1.50
CA THR A 135 15.13 12.39 -1.68
C THR A 135 16.54 11.92 -1.34
N LYS A 136 17.46 12.00 -2.31
CA LYS A 136 18.89 11.83 -2.04
C LYS A 136 19.43 13.08 -1.35
N ILE A 137 20.33 12.90 -0.39
CA ILE A 137 21.05 13.99 0.26
C ILE A 137 22.27 14.37 -0.59
N ASN A 138 22.36 15.65 -0.96
CA ASN A 138 23.55 16.29 -1.48
C ASN A 138 24.50 16.52 -0.31
N GLY A 139 25.51 15.67 -0.20
CA GLY A 139 26.43 15.58 0.92
C GLY A 139 26.83 14.14 1.21
N SER A 140 27.07 13.82 2.47
CA SER A 140 27.53 12.49 2.92
C SER A 140 26.65 11.90 4.01
N VAL A 141 26.45 10.59 3.93
CA VAL A 141 25.85 9.76 4.98
C VAL A 141 26.89 8.70 5.32
N LYS A 142 27.30 8.62 6.59
CA LYS A 142 28.33 7.71 7.07
C LYS A 142 27.81 6.86 8.22
N VAL A 143 28.34 5.65 8.33
CA VAL A 143 28.17 4.76 9.48
C VAL A 143 29.57 4.40 9.98
N ASP A 144 29.88 4.73 11.24
CA ASP A 144 31.21 4.64 11.85
C ASP A 144 32.31 5.26 10.97
N GLY A 145 32.07 6.46 10.45
CA GLY A 145 33.01 7.17 9.59
C GLY A 145 33.14 6.62 8.16
N VAL A 146 32.57 5.44 7.85
CA VAL A 146 32.57 4.85 6.51
C VAL A 146 31.36 5.35 5.71
N LEU A 147 31.58 5.75 4.45
CA LEU A 147 30.50 6.24 3.59
C LEU A 147 29.48 5.12 3.33
N ALA A 148 28.21 5.40 3.61
CA ALA A 148 27.12 4.50 3.30
C ALA A 148 26.87 4.45 1.78
N ASN A 149 26.59 3.26 1.26
CA ASN A 149 26.27 3.04 -0.15
C ASN A 149 24.91 3.66 -0.48
N TYR A 150 24.87 4.64 -1.38
CA TYR A 150 23.60 5.14 -1.92
C TYR A 150 23.02 4.12 -2.89
N VAL A 151 21.82 3.63 -2.59
CA VAL A 151 21.20 2.54 -3.35
C VAL A 151 20.31 3.11 -4.46
N THR A 152 19.25 3.82 -4.09
CA THR A 152 18.33 4.61 -4.95
C THR A 152 17.24 5.22 -4.06
N MET A 153 16.41 6.12 -4.59
CA MET A 153 15.21 6.67 -3.92
C MET A 153 15.47 7.17 -2.49
N GLY A 154 16.55 7.94 -2.30
CA GLY A 154 16.90 8.47 -0.98
C GLY A 154 17.30 7.42 0.06
N VAL A 155 17.56 6.17 -0.34
CA VAL A 155 18.00 5.08 0.54
C VAL A 155 19.53 4.96 0.48
N TYR A 156 20.13 4.98 1.66
CA TYR A 156 21.53 4.66 1.92
C TYR A 156 21.60 3.37 2.73
N SER A 157 22.64 2.56 2.51
CA SER A 157 22.85 1.31 3.24
C SER A 157 24.30 1.16 3.70
N SER A 158 24.48 0.52 4.85
CA SER A 158 25.79 0.10 5.36
C SER A 158 25.67 -1.29 5.97
N PHE A 159 26.69 -2.12 5.77
CA PHE A 159 26.72 -3.51 6.26
C PHE A 159 27.78 -3.66 7.33
N SER A 160 27.50 -4.49 8.33
CA SER A 160 28.53 -4.87 9.28
C SER A 160 28.24 -6.14 10.06
N LYS A 161 29.30 -6.89 10.35
CA LYS A 161 29.27 -8.02 11.30
C LYS A 161 29.49 -7.62 12.76
N ASN A 162 30.02 -6.43 13.03
CA ASN A 162 30.25 -6.00 14.41
C ASN A 162 28.90 -5.65 15.08
N LYS A 163 28.70 -6.20 16.28
CA LYS A 163 27.46 -6.16 17.07
C LYS A 163 27.44 -5.04 18.11
N GLU A 164 28.40 -4.13 18.09
CA GLU A 164 28.46 -2.94 18.95
C GLU A 164 27.60 -1.80 18.39
N PRO A 165 27.20 -0.82 19.24
CA PRO A 165 26.50 0.39 18.81
C PRO A 165 27.23 1.13 17.68
N ARG A 166 26.45 1.71 16.76
CA ARG A 166 26.98 2.35 15.54
C ARG A 166 26.61 3.81 15.43
N LYS A 167 27.59 4.65 15.15
CA LYS A 167 27.41 6.08 14.94
C LYS A 167 27.01 6.33 13.49
N VAL A 168 25.90 7.03 13.29
CA VAL A 168 25.48 7.57 12.00
C VAL A 168 25.81 9.05 11.97
N GLU A 169 26.33 9.52 10.84
CA GLU A 169 26.69 10.90 10.60
C GLU A 169 26.14 11.34 9.24
N ILE A 170 25.39 12.44 9.22
CA ILE A 170 24.79 13.01 8.03
C ILE A 170 25.30 14.44 7.92
N VAL A 171 25.90 14.79 6.79
CA VAL A 171 26.37 16.15 6.49
C VAL A 171 25.87 16.53 5.11
N SER A 172 25.15 17.65 5.02
CA SER A 172 24.72 18.23 3.75
C SER A 172 25.75 19.20 3.19
N ASP A 173 25.68 19.48 1.89
CA ASP A 173 26.52 20.48 1.23
C ASP A 173 26.25 21.92 1.73
N LYS A 174 25.09 22.17 2.36
CA LYS A 174 24.79 23.42 3.09
C LYS A 174 25.44 23.52 4.47
N GLY A 175 26.24 22.52 4.87
CA GLY A 175 26.88 22.46 6.18
C GLY A 175 25.95 22.04 7.32
N GLN A 176 24.66 21.77 7.05
CA GLN A 176 23.78 21.18 8.06
C GLN A 176 24.25 19.76 8.37
N ASN A 177 24.26 19.43 9.66
CA ASN A 177 24.69 18.13 10.14
C ASN A 177 23.67 17.50 11.09
N SER A 178 23.73 16.18 11.20
CA SER A 178 23.08 15.43 12.27
C SER A 178 23.85 14.16 12.56
N SER A 179 23.90 13.76 13.83
CA SER A 179 24.51 12.51 14.25
C SER A 179 23.69 11.84 15.33
N PHE A 180 23.74 10.51 15.36
CA PHE A 180 23.08 9.69 16.36
C PHE A 180 23.70 8.29 16.39
N THR A 181 23.45 7.53 17.45
CA THR A 181 23.93 6.17 17.61
C THR A 181 22.76 5.18 17.59
N ILE A 182 22.85 4.17 16.72
CA ILE A 182 21.93 3.03 16.67
C ILE A 182 22.50 1.92 17.55
N ASN A 183 21.70 1.44 18.50
CA ASN A 183 22.07 0.31 19.34
C ASN A 183 21.67 -1.02 18.66
N PRO A 184 22.37 -2.12 18.98
CA PRO A 184 21.96 -3.46 18.56
C PRO A 184 20.56 -3.81 19.12
N PRO A 185 19.77 -4.65 18.44
CA PRO A 185 18.44 -5.00 18.91
C PRO A 185 18.48 -5.70 20.26
N THR A 186 17.56 -5.31 21.14
CA THR A 186 17.44 -5.92 22.48
C THR A 186 16.66 -7.23 22.50
N HIS A 187 15.78 -7.44 21.51
CA HIS A 187 15.00 -8.67 21.35
C HIS A 187 15.75 -9.74 20.56
N LYS A 188 15.35 -11.00 20.74
CA LYS A 188 15.91 -12.16 20.04
C LYS A 188 14.80 -13.01 19.41
N ILE A 189 15.18 -13.76 18.38
CA ILE A 189 14.40 -14.84 17.78
C ILE A 189 15.36 -15.91 17.29
N LYS A 190 15.00 -17.18 17.55
CA LYS A 190 15.72 -18.34 17.01
C LYS A 190 14.74 -19.45 16.70
N LEU A 191 14.74 -19.90 15.45
CA LEU A 191 13.91 -21.00 14.97
C LEU A 191 14.66 -22.32 15.19
N LEU A 192 14.09 -23.22 15.99
CA LEU A 192 14.69 -24.51 16.29
C LEU A 192 14.29 -25.57 15.25
N SER A 193 13.00 -25.61 14.90
CA SER A 193 12.47 -26.64 14.01
C SER A 193 11.25 -26.14 13.24
N VAL A 194 11.03 -26.75 12.07
CA VAL A 194 9.79 -26.66 11.30
C VAL A 194 9.28 -28.08 11.11
N ASN A 195 8.07 -28.37 11.58
CA ASN A 195 7.50 -29.72 11.63
C ASN A 195 8.44 -30.75 12.29
N GLY A 196 9.15 -30.34 13.36
CA GLY A 196 10.11 -31.18 14.08
C GLY A 196 11.45 -31.38 13.37
N GLN A 197 11.66 -30.78 12.19
CA GLN A 197 12.89 -30.89 11.41
C GLN A 197 13.73 -29.62 11.61
N SER A 198 14.98 -29.78 12.03
CA SER A 198 15.88 -28.65 12.33
C SER A 198 16.60 -28.07 11.11
N SER A 199 16.46 -28.69 9.93
CA SER A 199 16.98 -28.17 8.67
C SER A 199 16.22 -28.78 7.49
N ASN A 200 16.14 -28.05 6.36
CA ASN A 200 15.57 -28.51 5.09
C ASN A 200 14.18 -29.16 5.23
N ALA A 201 13.33 -28.56 6.07
CA ALA A 201 12.04 -29.15 6.40
C ALA A 201 11.14 -29.34 5.16
N THR A 202 10.49 -30.50 5.06
CA THR A 202 9.59 -30.78 3.94
C THR A 202 8.15 -30.40 4.28
N LEU A 203 7.56 -29.49 3.50
CA LEU A 203 6.24 -28.91 3.78
C LEU A 203 5.24 -29.15 2.64
N ASP A 204 4.06 -29.62 3.03
CA ASP A 204 2.83 -29.53 2.26
C ASP A 204 2.05 -28.30 2.77
N LEU A 205 1.97 -27.26 1.94
CA LEU A 205 1.34 -26.00 2.35
C LEU A 205 -0.20 -26.07 2.41
N ASN A 206 -0.80 -27.23 2.12
CA ASN A 206 -2.22 -27.50 2.39
C ASN A 206 -2.46 -28.15 3.76
N LYS A 207 -1.41 -28.31 4.58
CA LYS A 207 -1.49 -28.81 5.95
C LYS A 207 -0.95 -27.79 6.94
N ASP A 208 -1.21 -28.04 8.22
CA ASP A 208 -0.65 -27.25 9.30
C ASP A 208 0.88 -27.33 9.28
N VAL A 209 1.52 -26.18 9.52
CA VAL A 209 2.98 -26.07 9.69
C VAL A 209 3.26 -25.63 11.11
N VAL A 210 4.09 -26.40 11.82
CA VAL A 210 4.46 -26.16 13.21
C VAL A 210 5.85 -25.54 13.25
N LEU A 211 5.96 -24.35 13.84
CA LEU A 211 7.24 -23.70 14.12
C LEU A 211 7.57 -23.81 15.61
N GLU A 212 8.79 -24.19 15.92
CA GLU A 212 9.29 -24.27 17.29
C GLU A 212 10.47 -23.33 17.48
N PHE A 213 10.44 -22.55 18.56
CA PHE A 213 11.38 -21.47 18.85
C PHE A 213 12.14 -21.73 20.14
N GLU A 214 13.36 -21.19 20.23
CA GLU A 214 14.08 -21.09 21.51
C GLU A 214 13.30 -20.16 22.45
N ASP A 215 13.47 -20.37 23.77
CA ASP A 215 12.82 -19.57 24.79
C ASP A 215 12.94 -18.07 24.51
N MET A 216 11.78 -17.42 24.32
CA MET A 216 11.71 -16.01 24.00
C MET A 216 11.52 -15.20 25.28
N PRO A 217 12.27 -14.09 25.48
CA PRO A 217 12.10 -13.22 26.64
C PRO A 217 10.66 -12.70 26.76
N GLU A 218 10.17 -12.55 27.99
CA GLU A 218 8.80 -12.13 28.34
C GLU A 218 8.38 -10.72 27.85
N ASP A 219 9.22 -9.98 27.13
CA ASP A 219 8.86 -8.71 26.47
C ASP A 219 7.94 -8.90 25.22
N THR A 220 7.18 -10.00 25.23
CA THR A 220 6.51 -10.77 24.17
C THR A 220 5.37 -10.09 23.43
N LYS A 221 5.14 -8.78 23.54
CA LYS A 221 4.01 -8.17 22.79
C LYS A 221 4.33 -7.93 21.31
N THR A 222 5.59 -8.05 20.90
CA THR A 222 5.99 -7.93 19.49
C THR A 222 5.70 -9.22 18.72
N PRO A 223 4.82 -9.20 17.69
CA PRO A 223 4.49 -10.38 16.93
C PRO A 223 5.68 -10.92 16.12
N ILE A 224 5.65 -12.22 15.85
CA ILE A 224 6.55 -12.88 14.91
C ILE A 224 5.94 -12.78 13.51
N LEU A 225 6.66 -12.16 12.59
CA LEU A 225 6.35 -12.20 11.17
C LEU A 225 6.98 -13.46 10.56
N VAL A 226 6.16 -14.30 9.94
CA VAL A 226 6.60 -15.48 9.17
C VAL A 226 6.50 -15.17 7.69
N GLN A 227 7.55 -15.50 6.93
CA GLN A 227 7.64 -15.26 5.49
C GLN A 227 8.25 -16.46 4.77
N LEU A 228 7.86 -16.64 3.52
CA LEU A 228 8.43 -17.65 2.62
C LEU A 228 8.98 -16.98 1.37
N THR A 229 10.14 -17.41 0.88
CA THR A 229 10.57 -16.97 -0.45
C THR A 229 9.81 -17.71 -1.54
N GLY A 230 9.35 -16.98 -2.54
CA GLY A 230 8.80 -17.53 -3.77
C GLY A 230 9.39 -16.85 -5.00
N SER A 231 9.37 -17.52 -6.15
CA SER A 231 9.82 -16.98 -7.42
C SER A 231 8.65 -16.73 -8.37
N GLN A 232 8.57 -15.51 -8.92
CA GLN A 232 7.64 -15.14 -9.97
C GLN A 232 8.43 -14.55 -11.15
N ILE A 233 8.31 -15.14 -12.34
CA ILE A 233 9.03 -14.70 -13.56
C ILE A 233 10.55 -14.59 -13.29
N GLY A 234 11.09 -15.56 -12.54
CA GLY A 234 12.51 -15.61 -12.17
C GLY A 234 12.92 -14.63 -11.06
N ILE A 235 12.05 -13.75 -10.59
CA ILE A 235 12.31 -12.84 -9.47
C ILE A 235 11.97 -13.54 -8.17
N LYS A 236 12.94 -13.68 -7.27
CA LYS A 236 12.73 -14.32 -5.96
C LYS A 236 12.62 -13.28 -4.85
N THR A 237 11.56 -13.33 -4.06
CA THR A 237 11.28 -12.39 -2.96
C THR A 237 10.51 -13.08 -1.83
N PHE A 238 10.39 -12.41 -0.69
CA PHE A 238 9.62 -12.88 0.46
C PHE A 238 8.14 -12.50 0.35
N TYR A 239 7.27 -13.48 0.59
CA TYR A 239 5.83 -13.32 0.74
C TYR A 239 5.48 -13.52 2.22
N ALA A 240 4.72 -12.59 2.80
CA ALA A 240 4.31 -12.70 4.19
C ALA A 240 3.24 -13.79 4.33
N VAL A 241 3.48 -14.74 5.24
CA VAL A 241 2.51 -15.77 5.63
C VAL A 241 1.57 -15.22 6.69
N GLY A 242 2.09 -14.48 7.67
CA GLY A 242 1.27 -13.88 8.71
C GLY A 242 2.09 -13.32 9.87
N TYR A 243 1.37 -12.70 10.81
CA TYR A 243 1.90 -12.16 12.05
C TYR A 243 1.29 -12.93 13.22
N PHE A 244 2.12 -13.51 14.08
CA PHE A 244 1.69 -14.42 15.12
C PHE A 244 2.13 -13.92 16.49
N ALA A 245 1.30 -14.12 17.51
CA ALA A 245 1.71 -13.89 18.89
C ALA A 245 2.94 -14.77 19.22
N PRO A 246 3.97 -14.24 19.89
CA PRO A 246 5.17 -15.01 20.16
C PRO A 246 4.91 -16.09 21.20
N LYS A 247 5.12 -17.35 20.78
CA LYS A 247 4.98 -18.57 21.57
C LYS A 247 6.15 -19.49 21.26
N LYS A 248 6.53 -20.37 22.19
CA LYS A 248 7.54 -21.42 21.94
C LYS A 248 7.16 -22.33 20.77
N LYS A 249 5.85 -22.50 20.54
CA LYS A 249 5.27 -23.28 19.45
C LYS A 249 4.17 -22.48 18.76
N ILE A 250 4.26 -22.35 17.44
CA ILE A 250 3.25 -21.69 16.61
C ILE A 250 2.74 -22.69 15.59
N VAL A 251 1.43 -22.86 15.49
CA VAL A 251 0.78 -23.68 14.45
C VAL A 251 0.22 -22.73 13.40
N ILE A 252 0.68 -22.89 12.17
CA ILE A 252 0.28 -22.09 11.01
C ILE A 252 -0.69 -22.94 10.18
N PRO A 253 -1.99 -22.60 10.15
CA PRO A 253 -2.96 -23.36 9.38
C PRO A 253 -2.78 -23.12 7.86
N PRO A 254 -3.28 -24.02 7.01
CA PRO A 254 -3.14 -23.92 5.57
C PRO A 254 -3.80 -22.68 4.95
N ALA A 255 -4.78 -22.08 5.65
CA ALA A 255 -5.37 -20.81 5.25
C ALA A 255 -4.30 -19.73 5.03
N MET A 256 -3.34 -19.58 5.96
CA MET A 256 -2.30 -18.56 5.91
C MET A 256 -1.45 -18.66 4.62
N PHE A 257 -1.21 -19.88 4.13
CA PHE A 257 -0.45 -20.09 2.90
C PHE A 257 -1.27 -19.82 1.63
N ARG A 258 -2.60 -19.99 1.68
CA ARG A 258 -3.50 -19.60 0.58
C ARG A 258 -3.60 -18.09 0.41
N ASN A 259 -3.46 -17.31 1.48
CA ASN A 259 -3.66 -15.85 1.43
C ASN A 259 -2.38 -15.02 1.57
N MET A 260 -1.19 -15.61 1.42
CA MET A 260 0.08 -14.88 1.58
C MET A 260 0.09 -13.53 0.85
N ALA A 261 0.62 -12.50 1.51
CA ALA A 261 0.59 -11.14 0.97
C ALA A 261 1.33 -11.05 -0.37
N GLY A 262 0.64 -10.61 -1.42
CA GLY A 262 1.17 -10.49 -2.78
C GLY A 262 1.11 -11.78 -3.61
N ALA A 263 0.61 -12.90 -3.07
CA ALA A 263 0.60 -14.19 -3.77
C ALA A 263 -0.63 -14.42 -4.67
N ALA A 264 -1.74 -13.74 -4.40
CA ALA A 264 -3.02 -13.91 -5.10
C ALA A 264 -2.93 -13.83 -6.65
N GLU A 265 -2.09 -12.94 -7.16
CA GLU A 265 -1.95 -12.69 -8.60
C GLU A 265 -0.75 -13.41 -9.23
N ALA A 266 0.01 -14.18 -8.43
CA ALA A 266 1.30 -14.72 -8.82
C ALA A 266 1.24 -16.25 -8.96
N ASN A 267 1.72 -16.78 -10.09
CA ASN A 267 2.07 -18.19 -10.18
C ASN A 267 3.44 -18.40 -9.52
N ILE A 268 3.44 -18.48 -8.19
CA ILE A 268 4.66 -18.59 -7.39
C ILE A 268 5.24 -20.00 -7.50
N ALA A 269 6.53 -20.07 -7.83
CA ALA A 269 7.34 -21.28 -7.69
C ALA A 269 8.13 -21.25 -6.37
N PHE A 270 8.18 -22.39 -5.67
CA PHE A 270 8.84 -22.51 -4.36
C PHE A 270 10.18 -23.26 -4.42
N ASN A 271 10.90 -23.17 -5.54
CA ASN A 271 12.21 -23.82 -5.70
C ASN A 271 13.26 -23.17 -4.79
N GLY A 272 13.94 -23.98 -3.97
CA GLY A 272 14.92 -23.51 -3.00
C GLY A 272 14.33 -22.52 -1.98
N CYS A 273 13.09 -22.78 -1.53
CA CYS A 273 12.37 -21.89 -0.64
C CYS A 273 13.09 -21.73 0.71
N TYR A 274 13.09 -20.52 1.24
CA TYR A 274 13.60 -20.18 2.56
C TYR A 274 12.44 -19.66 3.41
N LEU A 275 12.26 -20.26 4.58
CA LEU A 275 11.34 -19.78 5.61
C LEU A 275 12.11 -18.84 6.52
N GLN A 276 11.65 -17.59 6.60
CA GLN A 276 12.19 -16.58 7.49
C GLN A 276 11.16 -16.22 8.56
N VAL A 277 11.62 -16.14 9.79
CA VAL A 277 10.90 -15.59 10.92
C VAL A 277 11.57 -14.28 11.33
N SER A 278 10.79 -13.31 11.77
CA SER A 278 11.35 -12.03 12.18
C SER A 278 10.57 -11.39 13.33
N ARG A 279 11.27 -10.65 14.17
CA ARG A 279 10.69 -9.76 15.19
C ARG A 279 11.20 -8.35 14.98
N SER A 280 10.29 -7.40 14.99
CA SER A 280 10.60 -5.98 14.77
C SER A 280 10.14 -5.14 15.95
N LYS A 281 11.06 -4.41 16.56
CA LYS A 281 10.78 -3.42 17.60
C LYS A 281 11.18 -2.05 17.10
N ASN A 282 10.63 -1.01 17.71
CA ASN A 282 11.10 0.34 17.42
C ASN A 282 11.79 0.88 18.65
N GLU A 283 12.95 1.45 18.39
CA GLU A 283 13.89 1.89 19.40
C GLU A 283 14.24 3.36 19.13
N SER A 284 14.71 4.04 20.16
CA SER A 284 15.22 5.40 20.04
C SER A 284 16.73 5.34 19.90
N ALA A 285 17.27 6.10 18.95
CA ALA A 285 18.70 6.33 18.89
C ALA A 285 19.18 7.12 20.11
N VAL A 286 20.46 6.96 20.44
CA VAL A 286 21.12 7.70 21.54
C VAL A 286 22.14 8.68 20.97
N ASN A 287 22.68 9.57 21.81
CA ASN A 287 23.68 10.57 21.41
C ASN A 287 23.25 11.42 20.20
N VAL A 288 21.97 11.80 20.15
CA VAL A 288 21.37 12.52 19.03
C VAL A 288 21.80 13.99 19.05
N THR A 289 22.31 14.50 17.93
CA THR A 289 22.72 15.90 17.72
C THR A 289 22.33 16.39 16.32
N GLY A 290 22.22 17.72 16.16
CA GLY A 290 21.99 18.39 14.88
C GLY A 290 20.50 18.52 14.49
N ILE A 291 20.21 18.49 13.18
CA ILE A 291 18.89 18.86 12.61
C ILE A 291 17.74 17.97 13.08
N TYR A 292 17.99 16.69 13.37
CA TYR A 292 16.95 15.77 13.84
C TYR A 292 17.04 15.66 15.36
N PRO A 293 16.15 16.31 16.14
CA PRO A 293 16.24 16.35 17.60
C PRO A 293 15.87 15.02 18.28
N GLU A 294 15.08 14.19 17.60
CA GLU A 294 14.74 12.84 18.02
C GLU A 294 14.85 11.93 16.80
N VAL A 295 15.50 10.78 16.97
CA VAL A 295 15.65 9.78 15.91
C VAL A 295 15.16 8.43 16.44
N LYS A 296 14.13 7.88 15.80
CA LYS A 296 13.66 6.52 16.05
C LYS A 296 14.06 5.62 14.90
N TYR A 297 14.26 4.34 15.18
CA TYR A 297 14.60 3.36 14.17
C TYR A 297 13.83 2.05 14.39
N GLY A 298 13.57 1.35 13.29
CA GLY A 298 13.08 -0.02 13.36
C GLY A 298 14.25 -0.99 13.50
N ALA A 299 14.20 -1.84 14.51
CA ALA A 299 15.17 -2.89 14.78
C ALA A 299 14.53 -4.25 14.51
N MET A 300 14.97 -4.91 13.44
CA MET A 300 14.51 -6.24 13.04
C MET A 300 15.60 -7.28 13.31
N VAL A 301 15.20 -8.38 13.94
CA VAL A 301 16.02 -9.59 14.06
C VAL A 301 15.35 -10.68 13.27
N THR A 302 16.11 -11.32 12.39
CA THR A 302 15.64 -12.41 11.54
C THR A 302 16.27 -13.72 11.95
N ASP A 303 15.60 -14.83 11.67
CA ASP A 303 16.20 -16.17 11.62
C ASP A 303 15.44 -17.02 10.61
N GLY A 304 15.95 -18.19 10.24
CA GLY A 304 15.25 -19.04 9.28
C GLY A 304 16.06 -20.20 8.75
N MET A 305 15.41 -21.00 7.90
CA MET A 305 16.03 -22.15 7.26
C MET A 305 15.46 -22.42 5.87
N PHE A 306 16.22 -23.15 5.06
CA PHE A 306 15.70 -23.69 3.82
C PHE A 306 14.62 -24.72 4.10
N ILE A 307 13.62 -24.76 3.22
CA ILE A 307 12.52 -25.73 3.25
C ILE A 307 12.29 -26.28 1.85
N ASN A 308 11.71 -27.48 1.78
CA ASN A 308 11.29 -28.11 0.54
C ASN A 308 9.75 -28.12 0.48
N VAL A 309 9.17 -27.35 -0.45
CA VAL A 309 7.72 -27.32 -0.64
C VAL A 309 7.31 -28.43 -1.62
N THR A 310 6.64 -29.47 -1.12
CA THR A 310 6.17 -30.60 -1.94
C THR A 310 4.83 -30.32 -2.58
N THR A 311 4.01 -29.46 -1.97
CA THR A 311 2.69 -29.12 -2.49
C THR A 311 2.40 -27.65 -2.24
N LYS A 312 2.12 -26.92 -3.33
CA LYS A 312 1.73 -25.51 -3.28
C LYS A 312 0.24 -25.37 -2.95
N PRO A 313 -0.17 -24.30 -2.25
CA PRO A 313 -1.57 -24.05 -1.98
C PRO A 313 -2.27 -23.51 -3.24
N ALA A 314 -3.59 -23.67 -3.29
CA ALA A 314 -4.42 -22.89 -4.21
C ALA A 314 -4.58 -21.48 -3.63
N PHE A 315 -3.91 -20.49 -4.23
CA PHE A 315 -3.97 -19.12 -3.72
C PHE A 315 -5.38 -18.53 -3.80
N ASN A 316 -5.78 -17.88 -2.70
CA ASN A 316 -7.03 -17.16 -2.59
C ASN A 316 -6.82 -15.72 -3.09
N LYS A 317 -7.64 -15.30 -4.06
CA LYS A 317 -7.56 -13.97 -4.69
C LYS A 317 -8.35 -12.88 -3.95
N GLY A 318 -8.96 -13.23 -2.82
CA GLY A 318 -10.00 -12.43 -2.20
C GLY A 318 -11.38 -12.74 -2.79
N ILE A 319 -12.34 -11.89 -2.47
CA ILE A 319 -13.72 -12.01 -2.96
C ILE A 319 -14.13 -10.72 -3.66
N GLU A 320 -14.82 -10.88 -4.79
CA GLU A 320 -15.40 -9.78 -5.57
C GLU A 320 -16.90 -10.05 -5.72
N SER A 321 -17.72 -9.00 -5.61
CA SER A 321 -19.10 -9.02 -6.07
C SER A 321 -19.39 -7.90 -7.04
N LYS A 322 -20.15 -8.24 -8.08
CA LYS A 322 -20.60 -7.34 -9.13
C LYS A 322 -22.07 -7.57 -9.36
N GLY A 323 -22.83 -6.52 -9.55
CA GLY A 323 -24.25 -6.61 -9.83
C GLY A 323 -24.88 -5.26 -10.11
N LYS A 324 -26.20 -5.25 -10.15
CA LYS A 324 -27.02 -4.07 -10.39
C LYS A 324 -28.25 -4.15 -9.52
N GLU A 325 -28.58 -3.04 -8.87
CA GLU A 325 -29.82 -2.88 -8.10
C GLU A 325 -30.50 -1.60 -8.58
N GLY A 326 -31.76 -1.70 -9.00
CA GLY A 326 -32.43 -0.63 -9.72
C GLY A 326 -31.64 -0.19 -10.94
N SER A 327 -31.29 1.09 -11.00
CA SER A 327 -30.53 1.68 -12.10
C SER A 327 -29.03 1.82 -11.80
N THR A 328 -28.56 1.34 -10.65
CA THR A 328 -27.20 1.54 -10.16
C THR A 328 -26.43 0.23 -10.19
N GLU A 329 -25.27 0.24 -10.84
CA GLU A 329 -24.33 -0.89 -10.86
C GLU A 329 -23.38 -0.80 -9.68
N TYR A 330 -22.96 -1.94 -9.14
CA TYR A 330 -21.96 -2.00 -8.07
C TYR A 330 -20.85 -2.99 -8.38
N VAL A 331 -19.66 -2.63 -7.90
CA VAL A 331 -18.49 -3.52 -7.82
C VAL A 331 -17.90 -3.35 -6.43
N VAL A 332 -17.83 -4.44 -5.67
CA VAL A 332 -17.23 -4.45 -4.33
C VAL A 332 -16.21 -5.57 -4.24
N ASN A 333 -15.08 -5.25 -3.64
CA ASN A 333 -13.92 -6.11 -3.52
C ASN A 333 -13.47 -6.18 -2.06
N LYS A 334 -13.08 -7.38 -1.66
CA LYS A 334 -12.39 -7.64 -0.41
C LYS A 334 -11.13 -8.44 -0.75
N SER A 335 -9.97 -7.92 -0.35
CA SER A 335 -8.69 -8.57 -0.58
C SER A 335 -8.59 -9.91 0.17
N SER A 336 -7.54 -10.70 -0.12
CA SER A 336 -7.25 -11.94 0.60
C SER A 336 -7.24 -11.75 2.13
N ALA A 337 -7.48 -12.83 2.88
CA ALA A 337 -7.70 -12.77 4.32
C ALA A 337 -6.57 -12.04 5.08
N ILE A 338 -5.31 -12.24 4.74
CA ILE A 338 -4.19 -11.51 5.35
C ILE A 338 -4.32 -9.97 5.27
N ASN A 339 -4.94 -9.44 4.22
CA ASN A 339 -5.07 -7.99 4.00
C ASN A 339 -6.45 -7.46 4.39
N SER A 340 -7.36 -8.33 4.82
CA SER A 340 -8.75 -7.97 5.07
C SER A 340 -9.36 -8.79 6.21
N PRO A 341 -9.63 -8.18 7.38
CA PRO A 341 -10.30 -8.85 8.48
C PRO A 341 -11.72 -9.27 8.12
N ASN A 342 -12.19 -10.36 8.73
CA ASN A 342 -13.58 -10.77 8.64
C ASN A 342 -14.52 -9.66 9.12
N PHE A 343 -15.68 -9.47 8.48
CA PHE A 343 -16.64 -8.42 8.83
C PHE A 343 -17.12 -8.53 10.28
N GLY A 344 -17.13 -9.73 10.86
CA GLY A 344 -17.48 -9.96 12.26
C GLY A 344 -16.57 -9.22 13.26
N SER A 345 -15.35 -8.86 12.88
CA SER A 345 -14.44 -8.05 13.71
C SER A 345 -14.75 -6.55 13.68
N MET A 346 -15.56 -6.08 12.73
CA MET A 346 -15.94 -4.67 12.64
C MET A 346 -16.98 -4.36 13.71
N LYS A 347 -16.63 -3.53 14.71
CA LYS A 347 -17.51 -3.24 15.86
C LYS A 347 -17.93 -1.78 15.94
N THR A 348 -17.05 -0.87 15.53
CA THR A 348 -17.24 0.57 15.68
C THR A 348 -16.80 1.28 14.40
N LEU A 349 -17.66 2.14 13.89
CA LEU A 349 -17.48 2.83 12.62
C LEU A 349 -17.33 4.34 12.85
N GLY A 350 -16.23 4.92 12.39
CA GLY A 350 -16.08 6.37 12.24
C GLY A 350 -16.18 6.79 10.76
N ILE A 351 -16.58 8.04 10.52
CA ILE A 351 -16.64 8.61 9.17
C ILE A 351 -15.50 9.61 9.03
N MET A 352 -14.52 9.28 8.18
CA MET A 352 -13.28 10.05 8.06
C MET A 352 -13.33 11.02 6.87
N GLY A 353 -13.96 10.62 5.79
CA GLY A 353 -14.14 11.46 4.60
C GLY A 353 -15.46 11.12 3.92
N PHE A 354 -16.28 12.14 3.67
CA PHE A 354 -17.54 11.98 2.99
C PHE A 354 -17.80 13.25 2.18
N ALA A 355 -17.68 13.16 0.86
CA ALA A 355 -17.66 14.36 0.02
C ALA A 355 -18.31 14.13 -1.35
N ALA A 356 -18.71 15.24 -1.98
CA ALA A 356 -19.17 15.30 -3.36
C ALA A 356 -18.28 16.24 -4.16
N LYS A 357 -17.88 15.84 -5.37
CA LYS A 357 -17.13 16.70 -6.30
C LYS A 357 -17.48 16.48 -7.76
N GLY A 358 -17.30 17.52 -8.57
CA GLY A 358 -17.40 17.43 -10.02
C GLY A 358 -17.29 18.77 -10.71
N SER A 359 -17.34 18.74 -12.04
CA SER A 359 -17.31 19.94 -12.87
C SER A 359 -18.73 20.47 -13.10
N THR A 360 -18.90 21.79 -13.00
CA THR A 360 -20.13 22.51 -13.37
C THR A 360 -20.14 22.97 -14.82
N SER A 361 -18.98 22.99 -15.49
CA SER A 361 -18.86 23.34 -16.91
C SER A 361 -18.05 22.28 -17.69
N PHE A 362 -18.40 22.09 -18.97
CA PHE A 362 -17.60 21.32 -19.92
C PHE A 362 -17.54 22.09 -21.24
N TYR A 363 -16.33 22.30 -21.75
CA TYR A 363 -16.06 22.93 -23.05
C TYR A 363 -15.07 22.07 -23.83
N ASP A 364 -15.47 21.60 -25.02
CA ASP A 364 -14.58 20.91 -25.97
C ASP A 364 -14.77 21.51 -27.37
N GLN A 365 -13.66 21.76 -28.07
CA GLN A 365 -13.64 22.33 -29.41
C GLN A 365 -12.79 21.44 -30.32
N LYS A 366 -13.42 20.85 -31.33
CA LYS A 366 -12.74 20.03 -32.34
C LYS A 366 -12.82 20.69 -33.70
N THR A 367 -11.67 20.94 -34.29
CA THR A 367 -11.56 21.46 -35.66
C THR A 367 -11.11 20.34 -36.59
N LYS A 368 -11.89 20.05 -37.63
CA LYS A 368 -11.57 19.03 -38.64
C LYS A 368 -11.41 19.69 -40.00
N TYR A 369 -10.37 19.30 -40.73
CA TYR A 369 -10.20 19.69 -42.13
C TYR A 369 -11.19 18.93 -43.00
N VAL A 370 -11.89 19.64 -43.88
CA VAL A 370 -12.92 19.09 -44.76
C VAL A 370 -12.42 19.09 -46.21
N MET A 371 -12.70 18.01 -46.95
CA MET A 371 -12.35 17.88 -48.37
C MET A 371 -12.98 19.03 -49.16
N GLY A 372 -12.15 19.96 -49.65
CA GLY A 372 -12.58 21.22 -50.28
C GLY A 372 -11.82 22.46 -49.83
N GLY A 373 -10.90 22.36 -48.87
CA GLY A 373 -10.04 23.48 -48.44
C GLY A 373 -10.53 24.25 -47.22
N GLY A 374 -11.53 23.74 -46.49
CA GLY A 374 -12.12 24.38 -45.32
C GLY A 374 -11.83 23.67 -44.00
N TYR A 375 -12.13 24.34 -42.89
CA TYR A 375 -12.13 23.78 -41.54
C TYR A 375 -13.55 23.84 -40.97
N GLU A 376 -13.99 22.73 -40.38
CA GLU A 376 -15.24 22.67 -39.61
C GLU A 376 -14.90 22.61 -38.11
N THR A 377 -15.41 23.55 -37.32
CA THR A 377 -15.25 23.56 -35.87
C THR A 377 -16.54 23.11 -35.21
N THR A 378 -16.47 22.00 -34.46
CA THR A 378 -17.53 21.54 -33.58
C THR A 378 -17.21 21.94 -32.14
N THR A 379 -18.10 22.71 -31.51
CA THR A 379 -18.01 23.10 -30.10
C THR A 379 -19.07 22.36 -29.28
N LYS A 380 -18.69 21.76 -28.17
CA LYS A 380 -19.59 21.12 -27.20
C LYS A 380 -19.54 21.87 -25.88
N ILE A 381 -20.70 22.33 -25.41
CA ILE A 381 -20.86 23.06 -24.16
C ILE A 381 -21.93 22.36 -23.33
N ALA A 382 -21.58 21.97 -22.09
CA ALA A 382 -22.54 21.53 -21.09
C ALA A 382 -22.34 22.31 -19.81
N SER A 383 -23.44 22.55 -19.10
CA SER A 383 -23.42 23.18 -17.80
C SER A 383 -24.29 22.41 -16.83
N PHE A 384 -23.79 22.23 -15.62
CA PHE A 384 -24.52 21.74 -14.47
C PHE A 384 -24.70 22.91 -13.50
N PRO A 385 -25.89 23.09 -12.89
CA PRO A 385 -26.13 24.25 -12.06
C PRO A 385 -25.26 24.23 -10.82
N GLN A 386 -24.79 25.41 -10.43
CA GLN A 386 -24.22 25.66 -9.14
C GLN A 386 -25.35 25.65 -8.08
N PHE A 387 -25.18 24.86 -7.03
CA PHE A 387 -26.12 24.82 -5.92
C PHE A 387 -25.57 25.56 -4.69
N PRO A 388 -26.44 26.23 -3.90
CA PRO A 388 -26.08 26.75 -2.59
C PRO A 388 -25.58 25.66 -1.65
N THR A 389 -24.76 26.03 -0.67
CA THR A 389 -24.18 25.09 0.32
C THR A 389 -25.27 24.31 1.06
N GLU A 390 -26.40 24.93 1.38
CA GLU A 390 -27.51 24.31 2.11
C GLU A 390 -28.15 23.15 1.33
N VAL A 391 -28.15 23.23 0.00
CA VAL A 391 -28.65 22.14 -0.87
C VAL A 391 -27.68 20.96 -0.83
N TRP A 392 -26.38 21.23 -0.88
CA TRP A 392 -25.37 20.18 -0.76
C TRP A 392 -25.37 19.54 0.62
N ASP A 393 -25.51 20.32 1.68
CA ASP A 393 -25.63 19.84 3.05
C ASP A 393 -26.83 18.89 3.20
N ASP A 394 -28.01 19.26 2.68
CA ASP A 394 -29.19 18.40 2.73
C ASP A 394 -28.97 17.07 1.96
N VAL A 395 -28.44 17.15 0.75
CA VAL A 395 -28.13 15.97 -0.08
C VAL A 395 -27.12 15.04 0.62
N LEU A 396 -26.04 15.59 1.17
CA LEU A 396 -25.03 14.82 1.88
C LEU A 396 -25.56 14.25 3.20
N ASN A 397 -26.39 14.99 3.94
CA ASN A 397 -27.08 14.50 5.15
C ASN A 397 -27.97 13.30 4.83
N GLN A 398 -28.79 13.38 3.78
CA GLN A 398 -29.68 12.28 3.37
C GLN A 398 -28.88 11.03 2.97
N LEU A 399 -27.84 11.21 2.15
CA LEU A 399 -26.98 10.11 1.71
C LEU A 399 -26.22 9.49 2.90
N TYR A 400 -25.66 10.33 3.78
CA TYR A 400 -24.97 9.90 5.00
C TYR A 400 -25.87 9.01 5.86
N GLY A 401 -27.09 9.46 6.16
CA GLY A 401 -28.03 8.72 7.00
C GLY A 401 -28.36 7.35 6.41
N LYS A 402 -28.60 7.28 5.09
CA LYS A 402 -28.91 6.04 4.38
C LYS A 402 -27.73 5.07 4.32
N ILE A 403 -26.54 5.55 3.96
CA ILE A 403 -25.32 4.73 3.85
C ILE A 403 -24.89 4.19 5.21
N THR A 404 -24.89 5.03 6.25
CA THR A 404 -24.52 4.60 7.61
C THR A 404 -25.55 3.62 8.17
N ASN A 405 -26.85 3.82 7.93
CA ASN A 405 -27.88 2.86 8.33
C ASN A 405 -27.71 1.50 7.65
N ALA A 406 -27.34 1.47 6.36
CA ALA A 406 -27.03 0.22 5.66
C ALA A 406 -25.86 -0.52 6.32
N LEU A 407 -24.77 0.18 6.68
CA LEU A 407 -23.63 -0.42 7.40
C LEU A 407 -24.03 -0.95 8.79
N ILE A 408 -24.82 -0.19 9.54
CA ILE A 408 -25.34 -0.60 10.86
C ILE A 408 -26.19 -1.86 10.73
N THR A 409 -27.12 -1.89 9.77
CA THR A 409 -28.03 -3.01 9.56
C THR A 409 -27.29 -4.26 9.11
N GLU A 410 -26.40 -4.13 8.12
CA GLU A 410 -25.73 -5.28 7.52
C GLU A 410 -24.59 -5.83 8.38
N PHE A 411 -23.92 -5.00 9.18
CA PHE A 411 -22.75 -5.44 9.97
C PHE A 411 -22.91 -5.33 11.48
N GLY A 412 -24.00 -4.72 11.99
CA GLY A 412 -24.20 -4.54 13.43
C GLY A 412 -23.19 -3.59 14.08
N VAL A 413 -22.61 -2.67 13.30
CA VAL A 413 -21.58 -1.74 13.80
C VAL A 413 -22.20 -0.60 14.61
N LYS A 414 -21.48 -0.15 15.63
CA LYS A 414 -21.81 1.08 16.35
C LYS A 414 -21.20 2.28 15.65
N LEU A 415 -22.03 3.19 15.15
CA LEU A 415 -21.58 4.46 14.59
C LEU A 415 -21.04 5.36 15.71
N VAL A 416 -19.86 5.93 15.49
CA VAL A 416 -19.26 6.96 16.33
C VAL A 416 -19.47 8.31 15.66
N ASP A 417 -19.77 9.32 16.49
CA ASP A 417 -20.03 10.67 16.01
C ASP A 417 -18.85 11.19 15.17
N VAL A 418 -19.18 11.78 14.03
CA VAL A 418 -18.23 12.40 13.11
C VAL A 418 -17.44 13.50 13.82
N ASP A 419 -18.04 14.22 14.77
CA ASP A 419 -17.33 15.26 15.52
C ASP A 419 -16.25 14.67 16.43
N LYS A 420 -16.40 13.44 16.92
CA LYS A 420 -15.32 12.75 17.64
C LYS A 420 -14.14 12.45 16.72
N ILE A 421 -14.43 12.10 15.46
CA ILE A 421 -13.41 11.80 14.45
C ILE A 421 -12.68 13.07 14.03
N THR A 422 -13.42 14.11 13.67
CA THR A 422 -12.84 15.36 13.14
C THR A 422 -12.14 16.19 14.22
N ASN A 423 -12.48 15.98 15.51
CA ASN A 423 -11.81 16.63 16.63
C ASN A 423 -10.52 15.95 17.10
N SER A 424 -10.19 14.76 16.58
CA SER A 424 -8.96 14.06 16.91
C SER A 424 -7.71 14.87 16.51
N VAL A 425 -6.63 14.72 17.27
CA VAL A 425 -5.37 15.44 17.03
C VAL A 425 -4.79 15.04 15.68
N ALA A 426 -4.77 13.73 15.37
CA ALA A 426 -4.33 13.22 14.09
C ALA A 426 -5.14 13.76 12.91
N TYR A 427 -6.47 13.86 13.06
CA TYR A 427 -7.34 14.38 12.01
C TYR A 427 -7.09 15.87 11.72
N LYS A 428 -6.96 16.68 12.77
CA LYS A 428 -6.66 18.11 12.65
C LYS A 428 -5.30 18.35 11.99
N ALA A 429 -4.30 17.54 12.34
CA ALA A 429 -2.97 17.58 11.76
C ALA A 429 -2.90 17.06 10.32
N ALA A 430 -3.92 16.35 9.84
CA ALA A 430 -3.95 15.85 8.47
C ALA A 430 -4.16 17.00 7.48
N THR A 431 -3.19 17.20 6.60
CA THR A 431 -3.34 18.12 5.46
C THR A 431 -4.29 17.50 4.43
N PRO A 432 -5.36 18.19 4.00
CA PRO A 432 -6.14 17.76 2.85
C PRO A 432 -5.20 17.54 1.64
N TYR A 433 -5.43 16.46 0.89
CA TYR A 433 -4.59 16.14 -0.28
C TYR A 433 -5.29 16.45 -1.61
N ASP A 434 -6.55 16.91 -1.55
CA ASP A 434 -7.30 17.51 -2.66
C ASP A 434 -7.26 19.05 -2.53
N THR A 435 -7.73 19.77 -3.56
CA THR A 435 -7.98 21.22 -3.48
C THR A 435 -8.92 21.55 -2.32
N PRO A 436 -8.84 22.76 -1.74
CA PRO A 436 -9.81 23.24 -0.76
C PRO A 436 -11.25 23.09 -1.27
N GLU A 437 -12.23 23.13 -0.37
CA GLU A 437 -13.63 23.24 -0.81
C GLU A 437 -13.79 24.41 -1.77
N GLU A 438 -14.35 24.11 -2.92
CA GLU A 438 -14.53 25.05 -4.02
C GLU A 438 -15.98 24.94 -4.46
N ASN A 439 -16.63 26.06 -4.71
CA ASN A 439 -17.94 26.09 -5.32
C ASN A 439 -17.93 27.25 -6.29
N THR A 440 -17.36 26.99 -7.47
CA THR A 440 -17.13 27.98 -8.52
C THR A 440 -18.07 27.73 -9.69
N HIS A 441 -17.92 28.54 -10.74
CA HIS A 441 -18.64 28.32 -11.99
C HIS A 441 -18.16 27.07 -12.75
N ASP A 442 -16.93 26.60 -12.50
CA ASP A 442 -16.31 25.51 -13.27
C ASP A 442 -16.25 24.19 -12.51
N GLU A 443 -16.19 24.23 -11.18
CA GLU A 443 -16.16 23.04 -10.34
C GLU A 443 -16.80 23.25 -8.97
N PHE A 444 -17.21 22.14 -8.37
CA PHE A 444 -17.61 22.09 -6.97
C PHE A 444 -16.93 20.94 -6.24
N PHE A 445 -16.63 21.18 -4.98
CA PHE A 445 -16.15 20.22 -4.00
C PHE A 445 -16.70 20.61 -2.63
N VAL A 446 -17.56 19.76 -2.09
CA VAL A 446 -18.26 19.97 -0.83
C VAL A 446 -18.09 18.74 0.06
N THR A 447 -17.80 18.95 1.34
CA THR A 447 -17.65 17.87 2.31
C THR A 447 -18.81 17.86 3.30
N TYR A 448 -19.06 16.69 3.88
CA TYR A 448 -20.07 16.54 4.92
C TYR A 448 -19.51 17.02 6.26
N LYS A 449 -20.12 18.05 6.84
CA LYS A 449 -19.68 18.68 8.11
C LYS A 449 -18.18 19.01 8.06
N ASN A 450 -17.45 18.81 9.15
CA ASN A 450 -16.03 19.12 9.25
C ASN A 450 -15.11 18.04 8.65
N THR A 451 -15.61 17.22 7.72
CA THR A 451 -14.76 16.18 7.11
C THR A 451 -13.81 16.77 6.07
N LYS A 452 -12.82 15.99 5.62
CA LYS A 452 -11.79 16.36 4.65
C LYS A 452 -11.75 15.27 3.59
N SER A 453 -11.50 15.65 2.33
CA SER A 453 -11.00 14.67 1.37
C SER A 453 -9.53 14.38 1.68
N LEU A 454 -9.31 13.22 2.27
CA LEU A 454 -7.98 12.67 2.53
C LEU A 454 -7.57 11.67 1.44
N ASN A 455 -8.09 11.86 0.23
CA ASN A 455 -7.76 11.08 -0.95
C ASN A 455 -6.77 11.88 -1.80
N GLY A 456 -5.50 11.51 -1.75
CA GLY A 456 -4.47 12.14 -2.58
C GLY A 456 -3.06 11.64 -2.25
N ILE A 457 -2.08 12.22 -2.93
CA ILE A 457 -0.67 11.83 -2.85
C ILE A 457 -0.07 12.35 -1.53
N ARG A 458 0.04 11.46 -0.53
CA ARG A 458 0.62 11.76 0.78
C ARG A 458 2.14 11.60 0.82
N PRO A 459 2.85 12.26 1.78
CA PRO A 459 4.26 11.96 2.03
C PRO A 459 4.50 10.46 2.23
N ILE A 460 5.63 9.96 1.70
CA ILE A 460 5.98 8.54 1.80
C ILE A 460 6.01 8.09 3.26
N ALA A 461 6.59 8.92 4.16
CA ALA A 461 6.64 8.62 5.59
C ALA A 461 5.24 8.51 6.26
N GLU A 462 4.24 9.21 5.73
CA GLU A 462 2.84 9.17 6.20
C GLU A 462 2.04 8.04 5.55
N SER A 463 2.61 7.38 4.55
CA SER A 463 1.95 6.32 3.78
C SER A 463 2.07 4.94 4.36
N LEU A 464 2.88 4.82 5.41
CA LEU A 464 3.21 3.60 6.10
C LEU A 464 2.14 3.33 7.12
N ALA A 465 1.50 2.17 7.07
CA ALA A 465 0.24 1.86 7.76
C ALA A 465 0.16 2.42 9.20
N ALA A 466 1.11 2.09 10.08
CA ALA A 466 1.10 2.57 11.47
C ALA A 466 1.32 4.10 11.63
N ASN A 467 1.89 4.77 10.62
CA ASN A 467 2.11 6.22 10.61
C ASN A 467 0.98 6.98 9.90
N THR A 468 0.04 6.27 9.28
CA THR A 468 -1.06 6.89 8.57
C THR A 468 -1.96 7.70 9.50
N THR A 469 -2.59 8.73 8.95
CA THR A 469 -3.64 9.48 9.64
C THR A 469 -4.77 8.53 10.05
N GLU A 470 -5.15 7.60 9.17
CA GLU A 470 -6.22 6.63 9.40
C GLU A 470 -5.96 5.84 10.69
N HIS A 471 -4.77 5.25 10.82
CA HIS A 471 -4.41 4.47 12.00
C HIS A 471 -4.42 5.30 13.29
N LYS A 472 -3.85 6.51 13.26
CA LYS A 472 -3.80 7.38 14.44
C LYS A 472 -5.18 7.84 14.87
N VAL A 473 -6.05 8.16 13.92
CA VAL A 473 -7.46 8.50 14.19
C VAL A 473 -8.17 7.31 14.84
N MET A 474 -7.97 6.09 14.34
CA MET A 474 -8.52 4.87 15.00
C MET A 474 -8.04 4.74 16.45
N GLN A 475 -6.75 4.96 16.72
CA GLN A 475 -6.18 4.90 18.08
C GLN A 475 -6.75 5.98 19.01
N GLU A 476 -6.86 7.23 18.55
CA GLU A 476 -7.33 8.36 19.36
C GLU A 476 -8.84 8.30 19.65
N THR A 477 -9.62 7.77 18.71
CA THR A 477 -11.10 7.77 18.79
C THR A 477 -11.67 6.44 19.27
N GLY A 478 -10.86 5.37 19.27
CA GLY A 478 -11.25 4.02 19.65
C GLY A 478 -12.11 3.30 18.62
N VAL A 479 -12.27 3.84 17.40
CA VAL A 479 -12.95 3.13 16.32
C VAL A 479 -12.04 2.08 15.69
N ASN A 480 -12.63 0.97 15.25
CA ASN A 480 -11.90 -0.08 14.54
C ASN A 480 -12.26 -0.18 13.06
N SER A 481 -13.12 0.70 12.55
CA SER A 481 -13.27 0.95 11.12
C SER A 481 -13.49 2.43 10.81
N LEU A 482 -13.02 2.85 9.64
CA LEU A 482 -13.22 4.20 9.11
C LEU A 482 -13.79 4.12 7.70
N LEU A 483 -14.88 4.85 7.44
CA LEU A 483 -15.42 5.03 6.09
C LEU A 483 -14.78 6.24 5.42
N LYS A 484 -14.33 6.04 4.19
CA LYS A 484 -14.08 7.10 3.21
C LYS A 484 -15.02 6.92 2.03
N LEU A 485 -15.73 7.98 1.64
CA LEU A 485 -16.65 7.97 0.51
C LEU A 485 -16.51 9.27 -0.29
N ILE A 486 -16.33 9.13 -1.61
CA ILE A 486 -16.39 10.26 -2.54
C ILE A 486 -17.41 9.98 -3.61
N LEU A 487 -18.39 10.88 -3.72
CA LEU A 487 -19.34 10.97 -4.79
C LEU A 487 -18.78 11.89 -5.89
N ASN A 488 -18.55 11.32 -7.07
CA ASN A 488 -17.99 12.03 -8.22
C ASN A 488 -19.09 12.27 -9.25
N PHE A 489 -19.18 13.51 -9.73
CA PHE A 489 -20.05 13.93 -10.81
C PHE A 489 -19.18 14.19 -12.04
N LYS A 490 -19.55 13.57 -13.15
CA LYS A 490 -18.84 13.75 -14.42
C LYS A 490 -19.81 14.14 -15.52
N LEU A 491 -19.58 15.31 -16.09
CA LEU A 491 -20.20 15.75 -17.33
C LEU A 491 -19.60 14.99 -18.52
N ASN A 492 -20.48 14.46 -19.35
CA ASN A 492 -20.11 13.72 -20.56
C ASN A 492 -21.05 14.09 -21.72
N PHE A 493 -20.69 13.64 -22.92
CA PHE A 493 -21.47 13.81 -24.14
C PHE A 493 -21.67 12.50 -24.87
N GLU A 494 -22.90 12.28 -25.37
CA GLU A 494 -23.23 11.22 -26.33
C GLU A 494 -23.83 11.91 -27.56
N GLY A 495 -23.08 11.89 -28.67
CA GLY A 495 -23.37 12.76 -29.82
C GLY A 495 -23.36 14.24 -29.41
N SER A 496 -24.50 14.91 -29.58
CA SER A 496 -24.76 16.30 -29.17
C SER A 496 -25.46 16.43 -27.81
N SER A 497 -25.86 15.31 -27.18
CA SER A 497 -26.58 15.32 -25.91
C SER A 497 -25.62 15.26 -24.73
N ALA A 498 -25.69 16.26 -23.85
CA ALA A 498 -24.95 16.28 -22.60
C ALA A 498 -25.65 15.40 -21.55
N TYR A 499 -24.86 14.74 -20.71
CA TYR A 499 -25.38 13.97 -19.59
C TYR A 499 -24.43 13.98 -18.40
N MET A 500 -24.99 13.73 -17.22
CA MET A 500 -24.25 13.58 -15.98
C MET A 500 -24.19 12.09 -15.60
N THR A 501 -23.02 11.63 -15.17
CA THR A 501 -22.85 10.34 -14.50
C THR A 501 -22.37 10.55 -13.08
N THR A 502 -22.92 9.77 -12.16
CA THR A 502 -22.52 9.78 -10.75
C THR A 502 -21.79 8.49 -10.41
N THR A 503 -20.61 8.61 -9.80
CA THR A 503 -19.84 7.45 -9.32
C THR A 503 -19.49 7.65 -7.86
N VAL A 504 -19.92 6.72 -7.01
CA VAL A 504 -19.48 6.66 -5.62
C VAL A 504 -18.30 5.72 -5.53
N ASN A 505 -17.18 6.19 -4.99
CA ASN A 505 -16.06 5.36 -4.58
C ASN A 505 -16.02 5.31 -3.05
N PHE A 506 -15.92 4.13 -2.47
CA PHE A 506 -15.86 3.96 -1.03
C PHE A 506 -14.81 2.95 -0.59
N GLU A 507 -14.20 3.25 0.55
CA GLU A 507 -13.25 2.38 1.23
C GLU A 507 -13.67 2.25 2.69
N LEU A 508 -13.76 1.01 3.16
CA LEU A 508 -14.00 0.72 4.56
C LEU A 508 -12.69 0.21 5.15
N LEU A 509 -11.98 1.11 5.81
CA LEU A 509 -10.66 0.87 6.38
C LEU A 509 -10.76 0.01 7.62
N ALA A 510 -9.77 -0.86 7.80
CA ALA A 510 -9.61 -1.72 8.96
C ALA A 510 -8.34 -1.38 9.75
N PRO A 511 -8.16 -1.90 10.98
CA PRO A 511 -6.94 -1.71 11.74
C PRO A 511 -5.77 -2.35 11.03
N VAL A 512 -4.64 -1.64 11.00
CA VAL A 512 -3.41 -2.06 10.33
C VAL A 512 -2.96 -3.45 10.80
N LEU A 513 -2.43 -4.26 9.87
CA LEU A 513 -1.82 -5.55 10.19
C LEU A 513 -0.31 -5.35 10.34
N GLY A 514 0.20 -5.66 11.54
CA GLY A 514 1.57 -5.35 11.92
C GLY A 514 1.83 -3.84 11.82
N ASP A 515 3.06 -3.46 11.48
CA ASP A 515 3.45 -2.04 11.35
C ASP A 515 3.26 -1.49 9.92
N THR A 516 2.92 -2.34 8.94
CA THR A 516 3.18 -2.05 7.52
C THR A 516 2.00 -2.19 6.57
N TYR A 517 1.03 -3.04 6.87
CA TYR A 517 -0.07 -3.30 5.96
C TYR A 517 -1.31 -2.50 6.37
N GLN A 518 -1.69 -1.56 5.51
CA GLN A 518 -3.00 -0.93 5.61
C GLN A 518 -4.03 -1.96 5.15
N THR A 519 -4.88 -2.38 6.06
CA THR A 519 -5.95 -3.34 5.77
C THR A 519 -7.26 -2.60 5.47
N HIS A 520 -8.15 -3.30 4.78
CA HIS A 520 -9.49 -2.81 4.48
C HIS A 520 -10.47 -3.93 4.76
N TYR A 521 -11.64 -3.60 5.30
CA TYR A 521 -12.77 -4.52 5.32
C TYR A 521 -13.29 -4.78 3.90
N LEU A 522 -13.35 -3.73 3.08
CA LEU A 522 -13.70 -3.78 1.67
C LEU A 522 -13.37 -2.45 0.97
N LYS A 523 -13.40 -2.48 -0.37
CA LYS A 523 -13.45 -1.31 -1.24
C LYS A 523 -14.53 -1.53 -2.28
N GLY A 524 -15.14 -0.46 -2.77
CA GLY A 524 -16.10 -0.60 -3.85
C GLY A 524 -16.38 0.68 -4.59
N SER A 525 -17.10 0.52 -5.68
CA SER A 525 -17.67 1.60 -6.46
C SER A 525 -19.11 1.31 -6.83
N LEU A 526 -19.90 2.38 -6.92
CA LEU A 526 -21.26 2.38 -7.44
C LEU A 526 -21.30 3.31 -8.64
N ASN A 527 -21.86 2.86 -9.75
CA ASN A 527 -22.08 3.66 -10.94
C ASN A 527 -23.57 3.92 -11.09
N GLY A 528 -23.97 5.17 -10.86
CA GLY A 528 -25.33 5.63 -11.05
C GLY A 528 -25.73 5.66 -12.52
N ALA A 529 -27.03 5.76 -12.75
CA ALA A 529 -27.57 5.87 -14.10
C ALA A 529 -27.14 7.18 -14.78
N LYS A 530 -27.15 7.14 -16.11
CA LYS A 530 -27.04 8.33 -16.94
C LYS A 530 -28.22 9.26 -16.66
N TYR A 531 -27.94 10.52 -16.32
CA TYR A 531 -28.95 11.59 -16.25
C TYR A 531 -28.76 12.54 -17.43
N ASP A 532 -29.71 12.58 -18.36
CA ASP A 532 -29.66 13.46 -19.53
C ASP A 532 -29.90 14.91 -19.15
N LEU A 533 -28.96 15.79 -19.49
CA LEU A 533 -29.08 17.23 -19.28
C LEU A 533 -29.89 17.83 -20.43
N GLN A 534 -31.20 17.94 -20.21
CA GLN A 534 -32.11 18.50 -21.21
C GLN A 534 -31.82 19.99 -21.43
N LYS A 535 -31.74 20.38 -22.71
CA LYS A 535 -31.56 21.77 -23.13
C LYS A 535 -32.68 22.63 -22.51
N ASN A 536 -32.29 23.69 -21.79
CA ASN A 536 -33.18 24.64 -21.10
C ASN A 536 -33.92 24.12 -19.84
N LYS A 537 -33.71 22.87 -19.41
CA LYS A 537 -34.22 22.39 -18.12
C LYS A 537 -33.17 22.62 -17.03
N LYS A 538 -33.51 23.43 -16.02
CA LYS A 538 -32.67 23.59 -14.83
C LYS A 538 -32.86 22.39 -13.91
N VAL A 539 -31.76 21.78 -13.47
CA VAL A 539 -31.79 20.75 -12.41
C VAL A 539 -32.16 21.46 -11.11
N SER A 540 -33.28 21.07 -10.50
CA SER A 540 -33.71 21.58 -9.19
C SER A 540 -33.03 20.81 -8.05
N PRO A 541 -33.04 21.31 -6.80
CA PRO A 541 -32.54 20.56 -5.64
C PRO A 541 -33.20 19.17 -5.49
N ALA A 542 -34.51 19.08 -5.73
CA ALA A 542 -35.21 17.80 -5.71
C ALA A 542 -34.81 16.87 -6.86
N ASP A 543 -34.51 17.43 -8.04
CA ASP A 543 -34.05 16.68 -9.21
C ASP A 543 -32.62 16.15 -9.02
N LEU A 544 -31.75 16.93 -8.35
CA LEU A 544 -30.41 16.51 -7.91
C LEU A 544 -30.47 15.24 -7.05
N ALA A 545 -31.28 15.28 -5.98
CA ALA A 545 -31.39 14.16 -5.04
C ALA A 545 -32.05 12.91 -5.66
N ASN A 546 -33.16 13.09 -6.37
CA ASN A 546 -34.02 11.98 -6.78
C ASN A 546 -33.66 11.39 -8.15
N ASN A 547 -33.09 12.17 -9.07
CA ASN A 547 -32.88 11.73 -10.45
C ASN A 547 -31.40 11.77 -10.87
N VAL A 548 -30.65 12.82 -10.53
CA VAL A 548 -29.21 12.89 -10.86
C VAL A 548 -28.43 11.90 -10.01
N LEU A 549 -28.62 11.96 -8.69
CA LEU A 549 -28.01 11.00 -7.77
C LEU A 549 -28.80 9.72 -7.64
N ASN A 550 -30.13 9.85 -7.69
CA ASN A 550 -31.05 8.77 -7.38
C ASN A 550 -30.64 8.07 -6.08
N ILE A 551 -30.67 8.84 -4.97
CA ILE A 551 -30.19 8.42 -3.65
C ILE A 551 -30.80 7.06 -3.23
N ASN A 552 -32.05 6.79 -3.59
CA ASN A 552 -32.72 5.52 -3.30
C ASN A 552 -32.09 4.34 -4.05
N SER A 553 -31.93 4.44 -5.38
CA SER A 553 -31.28 3.39 -6.17
C SER A 553 -29.82 3.19 -5.74
N LEU A 554 -29.11 4.28 -5.47
CA LEU A 554 -27.73 4.25 -5.01
C LEU A 554 -27.60 3.54 -3.65
N THR A 555 -28.46 3.88 -2.70
CA THR A 555 -28.46 3.24 -1.37
C THR A 555 -28.86 1.76 -1.46
N ALA A 556 -29.83 1.43 -2.32
CA ALA A 556 -30.24 0.04 -2.54
C ALA A 556 -29.07 -0.78 -3.11
N ALA A 557 -28.37 -0.27 -4.13
CA ALA A 557 -27.19 -0.91 -4.69
C ALA A 557 -26.04 -1.02 -3.68
N PHE A 558 -25.81 0.00 -2.85
CA PHE A 558 -24.84 -0.07 -1.77
C PHE A 558 -25.18 -1.20 -0.79
N THR A 559 -26.43 -1.26 -0.32
CA THR A 559 -26.91 -2.29 0.61
C THR A 559 -26.78 -3.68 0.00
N LYS A 560 -27.18 -3.84 -1.26
CA LYS A 560 -27.05 -5.10 -2.00
C LYS A 560 -25.60 -5.53 -2.16
N ALA A 561 -24.70 -4.59 -2.45
CA ALA A 561 -23.26 -4.85 -2.50
C ALA A 561 -22.72 -5.38 -1.16
N LEU A 562 -23.13 -4.78 -0.03
CA LEU A 562 -22.75 -5.24 1.31
C LEU A 562 -23.25 -6.66 1.60
N GLN A 563 -24.51 -6.95 1.29
CA GLN A 563 -25.13 -8.27 1.48
C GLN A 563 -24.39 -9.35 0.68
N ASP A 564 -24.12 -9.09 -0.60
CA ASP A 564 -23.46 -10.06 -1.47
C ASP A 564 -22.03 -10.35 -1.02
N ILE A 565 -21.26 -9.31 -0.68
CA ILE A 565 -19.87 -9.50 -0.25
C ILE A 565 -19.80 -10.21 1.11
N LYS A 566 -20.74 -9.92 2.02
CA LYS A 566 -20.88 -10.61 3.30
C LYS A 566 -21.24 -12.09 3.13
N ALA A 567 -22.14 -12.42 2.21
CA ALA A 567 -22.48 -13.80 1.90
C ALA A 567 -21.27 -14.57 1.33
N LYS A 568 -20.49 -13.94 0.44
CA LYS A 568 -19.25 -14.52 -0.10
C LYS A 568 -18.18 -14.72 0.98
N GLU A 569 -17.99 -13.77 1.89
CA GLU A 569 -17.08 -13.93 3.03
C GLU A 569 -17.50 -15.11 3.90
N LYS A 570 -18.79 -15.24 4.24
CA LYS A 570 -19.32 -16.35 5.03
C LYS A 570 -19.05 -17.73 4.40
N SER A 571 -18.99 -17.81 3.07
CA SER A 571 -18.66 -19.04 2.35
C SER A 571 -17.15 -19.37 2.33
N ASN A 572 -16.31 -18.46 2.82
CA ASN A 572 -14.85 -18.59 2.82
C ASN A 572 -14.30 -18.55 4.26
N PRO A 573 -14.04 -19.72 4.89
CA PRO A 573 -13.62 -19.78 6.30
C PRO A 573 -12.19 -19.25 6.54
N ASP A 574 -11.42 -18.94 5.50
CA ASP A 574 -10.05 -18.43 5.65
C ASP A 574 -10.05 -17.10 6.41
N TYR A 575 -11.02 -16.21 6.17
CA TYR A 575 -11.08 -14.91 6.84
C TYR A 575 -11.18 -15.03 8.37
N ASP A 576 -12.02 -15.93 8.86
CA ASP A 576 -12.14 -16.17 10.30
C ASP A 576 -10.90 -16.90 10.84
N THR A 577 -10.41 -17.90 10.11
CA THR A 577 -9.26 -18.72 10.53
C THR A 577 -8.00 -17.88 10.69
N GLU A 578 -7.66 -17.04 9.71
CA GLU A 578 -6.42 -16.26 9.75
C GLU A 578 -6.42 -15.22 10.85
N TRP A 579 -7.52 -14.46 10.99
CA TRP A 579 -7.59 -13.42 12.01
C TRP A 579 -7.71 -13.98 13.41
N ALA A 580 -8.37 -15.13 13.59
CA ALA A 580 -8.30 -15.85 14.87
C ALA A 580 -6.87 -16.32 15.17
N THR A 581 -6.15 -16.83 14.16
CA THR A 581 -4.77 -17.32 14.34
C THR A 581 -3.78 -16.20 14.64
N MET A 582 -3.91 -15.06 13.98
CA MET A 582 -3.00 -13.91 14.20
C MET A 582 -3.25 -13.20 15.54
N ASN A 583 -4.49 -13.22 16.04
CA ASN A 583 -4.88 -12.54 17.29
C ASN A 583 -4.73 -13.41 18.55
N ASN A 584 -4.58 -14.72 18.42
CA ASN A 584 -4.45 -15.67 19.54
C ASN A 584 -3.01 -16.08 19.81
#